data_AF-A0A4U0F0I1-F1
#
_entry.id   AF-A0A4U0F0I1-F1
#
_cell.length_a   1.000
_cell.length_b   1.000
_cell.length_c   1.000
_cell.angle_alpha   90.00
_cell.angle_beta   90.00
_cell.angle_gamma   90.00
#
_symmetry.space_group_name_H-M   'P 1'
#
loop_
_entity.id
_entity.type
_entity.pdbx_description
1 polymer ?
#
loop_
_entity_poly.entity_id
_entity_poly.type
_entity_poly.pdbx_seq_one_letter_code
_entity_poly.pdbx_strand_id
1 'polypeptide(L)' 'MNKRISKFYVSVSENKVLFVATNLSELLRKMRSIEPYLKSNSFYEKAFKKSNILYYTNEVSRKKYTFQKILNDKIN' A
#
# COMPACT_ATOMS: atom_id res chain seq x y z
N MET A 1 -26.65 3.27 -1.14
CA MET A 1 -26.03 2.42 -0.09
C MET A 1 -24.54 2.74 -0.01
N ASN A 2 -24.14 3.70 0.83
CA ASN A 2 -22.73 4.05 1.01
C ASN A 2 -22.05 2.96 1.84
N LYS A 3 -21.50 1.93 1.17
CA LYS A 3 -20.63 0.96 1.84
C LYS A 3 -19.44 1.74 2.38
N ARG A 4 -19.40 1.94 3.70
CA ARG A 4 -18.28 2.61 4.39
C ARG A 4 -16.98 1.93 3.95
N ILE A 5 -16.16 2.63 3.18
CA ILE A 5 -14.84 2.15 2.80
C ILE A 5 -14.02 2.17 4.10
N SER A 6 -13.80 0.99 4.68
CA SER A 6 -13.22 0.87 6.02
C SER A 6 -11.69 1.00 6.03
N LYS A 7 -11.05 0.86 4.86
CA LYS A 7 -9.59 0.81 4.73
C LYS A 7 -9.18 1.43 3.41
N PHE A 8 -8.20 2.33 3.44
CA PHE A 8 -7.47 2.77 2.27
C PHE A 8 -6.03 2.29 2.36
N TYR A 9 -5.45 1.97 1.21
CA TYR A 9 -4.04 1.66 1.07
C TYR A 9 -3.43 2.69 0.12
N VAL A 10 -2.26 3.19 0.49
CA VAL A 10 -1.55 4.25 -0.23
C VAL A 10 -0.12 3.82 -0.49
N SER A 11 0.40 4.10 -1.68
CA SER A 11 1.83 4.03 -1.97
C SER A 11 2.39 5.43 -2.18
N VAL A 12 3.52 5.72 -1.56
CA VAL A 12 4.22 7.01 -1.62
C VAL A 12 5.65 6.79 -2.09
N SER A 13 6.15 7.65 -2.96
CA SER A 13 7.58 7.73 -3.33
C SER A 13 7.94 9.19 -3.57
N GLU A 14 9.14 9.62 -3.17
CA GLU A 14 9.61 11.01 -3.38
C GLU A 14 8.60 12.08 -2.91
N ASN A 15 7.96 11.87 -1.76
CA ASN A 15 6.90 12.71 -1.20
C ASN A 15 5.64 12.86 -2.06
N LYS A 16 5.46 12.01 -3.09
CA LYS A 16 4.27 11.98 -3.94
C LYS A 16 3.46 10.71 -3.68
N VAL A 17 2.14 10.86 -3.60
CA VAL A 17 1.21 9.72 -3.64
C VAL A 17 1.18 9.17 -5.05
N LEU A 18 1.53 7.89 -5.21
CA LEU A 18 1.51 7.21 -6.49
C LEU A 18 0.13 6.61 -6.76
N PHE A 19 -0.37 5.81 -5.82
CA PHE A 19 -1.68 5.19 -5.93
C PHE A 19 -2.41 5.15 -4.60
N VAL A 20 -3.74 5.18 -4.69
CA VAL A 20 -4.68 4.90 -3.60
C VAL A 20 -5.61 3.78 -4.05
N ALA A 21 -5.93 2.87 -3.13
CA ALA A 21 -6.91 1.81 -3.35
C ALA A 21 -7.66 1.46 -2.07
N THR A 22 -8.84 0.86 -2.20
CA THR A 22 -9.69 0.45 -1.06
C THR A 22 -9.30 -0.93 -0.49
N ASN A 23 -8.38 -1.63 -1.16
CA ASN A 23 -7.86 -2.90 -0.74
C ASN A 23 -6.41 -3.07 -1.21
N LEU A 24 -5.66 -3.94 -0.53
CA LEU A 24 -4.24 -4.16 -0.77
C LEU A 24 -3.96 -4.74 -2.17
N SER A 25 -4.76 -5.72 -2.61
CA SER A 25 -4.57 -6.39 -3.91
C SER A 25 -4.64 -5.41 -5.07
N GLU A 26 -5.59 -4.48 -5.05
CA GLU A 26 -5.72 -3.44 -6.07
C GLU A 26 -4.53 -2.47 -6.04
N LEU A 27 -4.07 -2.05 -4.85
CA LEU A 27 -2.88 -1.21 -4.73
C LEU A 27 -1.66 -1.90 -5.35
N LEU A 28 -1.42 -3.16 -4.99
CA LEU A 28 -0.28 -3.93 -5.50
C LEU A 28 -0.39 -4.17 -7.01
N ARG A 29 -1.59 -4.39 -7.54
CA ARG A 29 -1.82 -4.46 -8.99
C ARG A 29 -1.43 -3.17 -9.69
N LYS A 30 -1.86 -2.00 -9.19
CA LYS A 30 -1.49 -0.69 -9.74
C LYS A 30 0.02 -0.47 -9.65
N MET A 31 0.63 -0.75 -8.50
CA MET A 31 2.07 -0.60 -8.32
C MET A 31 2.88 -1.51 -9.26
N ARG A 32 2.42 -2.73 -9.55
CA ARG A 32 3.09 -3.62 -10.50
C ARG A 32 3.15 -3.08 -11.94
N SER A 33 2.30 -2.11 -12.29
CA SER A 33 2.38 -1.45 -13.61
C SER A 33 3.61 -0.55 -13.76
N ILE A 34 4.17 -0.04 -12.65
CA ILE A 34 5.37 0.81 -12.64
C ILE A 34 6.58 0.13 -11.98
N GLU A 35 6.33 -0.92 -11.19
CA GLU A 35 7.33 -1.66 -10.45
C GLU A 35 7.05 -3.17 -10.55
N PRO A 36 7.44 -3.84 -11.65
CA PRO A 36 7.04 -5.22 -11.92
C PRO A 36 7.52 -6.23 -10.86
N TYR A 37 8.65 -5.94 -10.21
CA TYR A 37 9.35 -6.84 -9.29
C TYR A 37 8.98 -6.64 -7.81
N LEU A 38 7.74 -6.22 -7.51
CA LEU A 38 7.27 -6.20 -6.13
C LEU A 38 7.24 -7.61 -5.53
N LYS A 39 7.40 -7.68 -4.20
CA LYS A 39 7.27 -8.95 -3.46
C LYS A 39 5.82 -9.50 -3.58
N SER A 40 5.62 -10.73 -3.11
CA SER A 40 4.31 -11.38 -3.12
C SER A 40 3.30 -10.66 -2.23
N ASN A 41 1.99 -10.82 -2.49
CA ASN A 41 0.94 -10.21 -1.66
C ASN A 41 1.08 -10.59 -0.18
N SER A 42 1.44 -11.84 0.12
CA SER A 42 1.62 -12.34 1.50
C SER A 42 2.69 -11.57 2.27
N PHE A 43 3.76 -11.09 1.61
CA PHE A 43 4.76 -10.25 2.25
C PHE A 43 4.13 -8.96 2.81
N TYR A 44 3.35 -8.25 1.98
CA TYR A 44 2.69 -7.01 2.38
C TYR A 44 1.61 -7.25 3.43
N GLU A 45 0.83 -8.33 3.31
CA GLU A 45 -0.16 -8.70 4.33
C GLU A 45 0.49 -8.95 5.69
N LYS A 46 1.60 -9.69 5.74
CA LYS A 46 2.35 -9.93 6.98
C LYS A 46 2.90 -8.64 7.57
N ALA A 47 3.39 -7.72 6.74
CA ALA A 47 3.83 -6.40 7.18
C ALA A 47 2.67 -5.59 7.79
N PHE A 48 1.52 -5.57 7.11
CA PHE A 48 0.32 -4.84 7.55
C PHE A 48 -0.45 -5.47 8.71
N LYS A 49 -0.06 -6.66 9.15
CA LYS A 49 -0.47 -7.24 10.44
C LYS A 49 0.33 -6.68 11.62
N LYS A 50 1.55 -6.19 11.37
CA LYS A 50 2.47 -5.68 12.41
C LYS A 50 2.47 -4.15 12.52
N SER A 51 2.28 -3.46 11.39
CA SER A 51 2.36 -2.00 11.32
C SER A 51 1.41 -1.49 10.23
N ASN A 52 0.86 -0.28 10.39
CA ASN A 52 0.11 0.40 9.33
C ASN A 52 1.02 1.05 8.29
N ILE A 53 2.34 1.12 8.53
CA ILE A 53 3.33 1.69 7.62
C ILE A 53 4.39 0.65 7.30
N LEU A 54 4.70 0.48 6.02
CA LEU A 54 5.78 -0.36 5.51
C LEU A 54 6.72 0.48 4.64
N TYR A 55 7.97 0.58 5.08
CA TYR A 55 9.06 1.09 4.26
C TYR A 55 9.62 -0.06 3.42
N TYR A 56 9.66 0.13 2.11
CA TYR A 56 10.04 -0.90 1.16
C TYR A 56 11.05 -0.34 0.16
N THR A 57 12.16 -1.05 -0.02
CA THR A 57 13.10 -0.78 -1.12
C THR A 57 12.98 -1.94 -2.09
N ASN A 58 12.71 -1.64 -3.37
CA ASN A 58 12.75 -2.66 -4.40
C ASN A 58 14.22 -3.03 -4.66
N GLU A 59 14.55 -4.31 -4.57
CA GLU A 59 15.93 -4.81 -4.72
C GLU A 59 16.46 -4.62 -6.15
N VAL A 60 15.58 -4.66 -7.15
CA VAL A 60 15.91 -4.55 -8.57
C VAL A 60 16.00 -3.09 -9.00
N SER A 61 14.93 -2.31 -8.81
CA SER A 61 14.91 -0.91 -9.26
C SER A 61 15.61 0.06 -8.31
N ARG A 62 15.97 -0.41 -7.10
CA ARG A 62 16.55 0.40 -6.01
C ARG A 62 15.65 1.55 -5.54
N LYS A 63 14.41 1.64 -6.04
CA LYS A 63 13.44 2.67 -5.65
C LYS A 63 12.88 2.38 -4.26
N LYS A 64 12.64 3.47 -3.53
CA LYS A 64 12.07 3.44 -2.18
C LYS A 64 10.61 3.84 -2.22
N TYR A 65 9.81 3.09 -1.47
CA TYR A 65 8.38 3.25 -1.37
C TYR A 65 7.94 3.17 0.08
N THR A 66 6.98 4.00 0.44
CA THR A 66 6.24 3.86 1.69
C THR A 66 4.84 3.38 1.36
N PHE A 67 4.48 2.20 1.85
CA PHE A 67 3.12 1.68 1.77
C PHE A 67 2.41 1.95 3.09
N GLN A 68 1.23 2.56 3.03
CA GLN A 68 0.46 2.93 4.22
C GLN A 68 -0.93 2.32 4.14
N LYS A 69 -1.39 1.80 5.27
CA LYS A 69 -2.75 1.32 5.49
C LYS A 69 -3.46 2.32 6.39
N ILE A 70 -4.35 3.11 5.80
CA ILE A 70 -5.16 4.10 6.48
C ILE A 70 -6.44 3.41 6.93
N LEU A 71 -6.65 3.40 8.24
CA LEU A 71 -7.89 2.94 8.86
C LEU A 71 -8.76 4.16 9.10
N ASN A 72 -10.04 4.08 8.75
CA ASN A 72 -10.99 5.10 9.19
C ASN A 72 -11.34 4.75 10.64
N ASP A 73 -10.64 5.35 11.60
CA ASP A 73 -11.14 5.36 12.97
C ASP A 73 -12.50 6.05 12.93
N LYS A 74 -13.50 5.45 13.57
CA LYS A 74 -14.78 6.15 13.76
C LYS A 74 -14.44 7.50 14.38
N ILE A 75 -14.69 8.58 13.66
CA ILE A 75 -14.88 9.89 14.29
C ILE A 75 -16.05 9.64 15.24
N ASN A 76 -15.73 9.52 16.53
CA ASN A 76 -16.71 9.30 17.60
C ASN A 76 -17.75 10.41 17.60
#